data_AF-A0A496VZ71-F1
#
_entry.id   AF-A0A496VZ71-F1
#
_cell.length_a   1.000
_cell.length_b   1.000
_cell.length_c   1.000
_cell.angle_alpha   90.00
_cell.angle_beta   90.00
_cell.angle_gamma   90.00
#
_symmetry.space_group_name_H-M   'P 1'
#
loop_
_entity.id
_entity.type
_entity.pdbx_description
1 polymer ?
#
loop_
_entity_poly.entity_id
_entity_poly.type
_entity_poly.pdbx_seq_one_letter_code
_entity_poly.pdbx_strand_id
1 'polypeptide(L)'
;MLRIKTTALVCQDNKFFFYDELFSGLGFHIVNGVVEKVIEYLNGLEVRDYRSEYIDYNDSRICIDSSFLEGGHIGDNDDYGPAFYNQKRFSGIAYEFENDECIAEYLFENGFDDIEVCFFRDGDLESYEDFRNNMNQCFYWHYNEKLKGISLSSEEFNLRVEFNFDDQERIQTAIIQGNYFESVSKLSPQLKYHLFETKAYAKQLFAAPYLYLTGDGVDDELFNNLQSSEGFQDVTEIRLAKTSLTSRCIANLKSESNIKKVSIRDDKPELLEIAKELKNERPDCLVAFNNKEIKTSVA
;
A
#
# COMPACT_ATOMS: atom_id res chain seq x y z
N MET A 1 -4.73 -17.52 4.10
CA MET A 1 -4.52 -18.99 4.24
C MET A 1 -3.37 -19.23 5.20
N LEU A 2 -3.58 -19.92 6.32
CA LEU A 2 -2.53 -20.19 7.32
C LEU A 2 -1.25 -20.76 6.70
N ARG A 3 -0.09 -20.32 7.18
CA ARG A 3 1.24 -20.63 6.60
C ARG A 3 2.15 -21.15 7.70
N ILE A 4 2.39 -22.45 7.78
CA ILE A 4 2.94 -23.09 8.98
C ILE A 4 4.14 -23.99 8.66
N LYS A 5 5.16 -24.04 9.51
CA LYS A 5 6.21 -25.07 9.43
C LYS A 5 5.60 -26.45 9.64
N THR A 6 5.91 -27.40 8.77
CA THR A 6 5.40 -28.78 8.88
C THR A 6 5.74 -29.46 10.22
N THR A 7 6.77 -29.00 10.92
CA THR A 7 7.16 -29.45 12.28
C THR A 7 6.13 -29.13 13.36
N ALA A 8 5.26 -28.13 13.12
CA ALA A 8 4.16 -27.79 14.02
C ALA A 8 2.88 -28.59 13.74
N LEU A 9 2.86 -29.38 12.65
CA LEU A 9 1.72 -30.21 12.30
C LEU A 9 1.86 -31.61 12.93
N VAL A 10 0.74 -32.15 13.42
CA VAL A 10 0.68 -33.51 13.96
C VAL A 10 -0.01 -34.42 12.93
N CYS A 11 0.65 -35.50 12.52
CA CYS A 11 0.06 -36.52 11.65
C CYS A 11 -0.60 -37.63 12.48
N GLN A 12 -1.92 -37.79 12.34
CA GLN A 12 -2.71 -38.86 12.98
C GLN A 12 -3.64 -39.46 11.93
N ASP A 13 -3.66 -40.80 11.81
CA ASP A 13 -4.50 -41.52 10.84
C ASP A 13 -4.40 -40.97 9.40
N ASN A 14 -3.16 -40.60 8.99
CA ASN A 14 -2.84 -39.97 7.70
C ASN A 14 -3.50 -38.60 7.46
N LYS A 15 -3.85 -37.88 8.52
CA LYS A 15 -4.33 -36.49 8.47
C LYS A 15 -3.44 -35.59 9.30
N PHE A 16 -3.24 -34.37 8.81
CA PHE A 16 -2.46 -33.34 9.47
C PHE A 16 -3.35 -32.41 10.29
N PHE A 17 -2.93 -32.15 11.52
CA PHE A 17 -3.62 -31.30 12.48
C PHE A 17 -2.71 -30.15 12.94
N PHE A 18 -3.32 -28.99 13.20
CA PHE A 18 -2.69 -27.84 13.84
C PHE A 18 -3.59 -27.42 15.02
N TYR A 19 -3.04 -27.37 16.23
CA TYR A 19 -3.80 -27.14 17.47
C TYR A 19 -5.10 -27.98 17.59
N ASP A 20 -4.98 -29.29 17.37
CA ASP A 20 -6.09 -30.26 17.43
C ASP A 20 -7.20 -30.10 16.37
N GLU A 21 -7.06 -29.18 15.41
CA GLU A 21 -7.98 -29.01 14.29
C GLU A 21 -7.38 -29.51 12.97
N LEU A 22 -8.24 -29.95 12.03
CA LEU A 22 -7.80 -30.38 10.71
C LEU A 22 -7.18 -29.19 9.96
N PHE A 23 -5.90 -29.33 9.60
CA PHE A 23 -5.16 -28.23 9.02
C PHE A 23 -5.60 -27.94 7.57
N SER A 24 -5.85 -26.67 7.27
CA SER A 24 -6.00 -26.18 5.89
C SER A 24 -5.15 -24.92 5.73
N GLY A 25 -4.24 -24.93 4.76
CA GLY A 25 -3.21 -23.90 4.62
C GLY A 25 -1.95 -24.42 3.93
N LEU A 26 -0.84 -23.72 4.10
CA LEU A 26 0.46 -24.06 3.53
C LEU A 26 1.38 -24.65 4.60
N GLY A 27 2.01 -25.79 4.30
CA GLY A 27 3.02 -26.43 5.13
C GLY A 27 4.42 -26.30 4.54
N PHE A 28 5.36 -25.74 5.29
CA PHE A 28 6.75 -25.56 4.89
C PHE A 28 7.62 -26.71 5.41
N HIS A 29 8.18 -27.52 4.49
CA HIS A 29 9.10 -28.59 4.85
C HIS A 29 10.53 -28.08 4.83
N ILE A 30 11.14 -27.96 6.01
CA ILE A 30 12.44 -27.32 6.19
C ILE A 30 13.45 -28.36 6.69
N VAL A 31 14.55 -28.52 5.97
CA VAL A 31 15.65 -29.43 6.30
C VAL A 31 16.94 -28.63 6.34
N ASN A 32 17.56 -28.53 7.52
CA ASN A 32 18.80 -27.77 7.74
C ASN A 32 18.73 -26.33 7.20
N GLY A 33 17.59 -25.65 7.39
CA GLY A 33 17.35 -24.28 6.93
C GLY A 33 16.95 -24.13 5.48
N VAL A 34 16.99 -25.20 4.69
CA VAL A 34 16.51 -25.20 3.30
C VAL A 34 15.04 -25.59 3.28
N VAL A 35 14.21 -24.78 2.63
CA VAL A 35 12.80 -25.11 2.35
C VAL A 35 12.78 -26.01 1.12
N GLU A 36 12.67 -27.31 1.33
CA GLU A 36 12.71 -28.30 0.24
C GLU A 36 11.40 -28.35 -0.55
N LYS A 37 10.27 -28.10 0.12
CA LYS A 37 8.94 -28.06 -0.48
C LYS A 37 7.96 -27.25 0.36
N VAL A 38 6.98 -26.64 -0.31
CA VAL A 38 5.80 -26.03 0.31
C VAL A 38 4.58 -26.76 -0.22
N ILE A 39 3.74 -27.27 0.67
CA ILE A 39 2.56 -28.09 0.30
C ILE A 39 1.29 -27.39 0.74
N GLU A 40 0.30 -27.36 -0.13
CA GLU A 40 -1.07 -26.97 0.22
C GLU A 40 -1.80 -28.15 0.87
N TYR A 41 -2.39 -27.90 2.03
CA TYR A 41 -3.23 -28.83 2.78
C TYR A 41 -4.68 -28.37 2.74
N LEU A 42 -5.60 -29.32 2.58
CA LEU A 42 -7.04 -29.10 2.69
C LEU A 42 -7.65 -30.18 3.57
N ASN A 43 -8.28 -29.77 4.68
CA ASN A 43 -8.89 -30.68 5.67
C ASN A 43 -7.94 -31.78 6.14
N GLY A 44 -6.68 -31.42 6.40
CA GLY A 44 -5.62 -32.30 6.87
C GLY A 44 -5.00 -33.20 5.81
N LEU A 45 -5.31 -33.02 4.52
CA LEU A 45 -4.75 -33.82 3.42
C LEU A 45 -3.86 -32.96 2.54
N GLU A 46 -2.71 -33.50 2.13
CA GLU A 46 -1.84 -32.89 1.12
C GLU A 46 -2.57 -32.86 -0.24
N VAL A 47 -2.63 -31.70 -0.88
CA VAL A 47 -3.35 -31.48 -2.14
C VAL A 47 -2.39 -31.32 -3.31
N ARG A 48 -1.44 -30.39 -3.20
CA ARG A 48 -0.47 -30.06 -4.25
C ARG A 48 0.72 -29.30 -3.70
N ASP A 49 1.79 -29.24 -4.47
CA ASP A 49 2.88 -28.31 -4.23
C ASP A 49 2.39 -26.87 -4.46
N TYR A 50 2.72 -25.98 -3.53
CA TYR A 50 2.44 -24.56 -3.63
C TYR A 50 3.60 -23.83 -4.33
N ARG A 51 3.25 -22.85 -5.16
CA ARG A 51 4.16 -21.88 -5.73
C ARG A 51 3.59 -20.49 -5.44
N SER A 52 4.44 -19.57 -5.02
CA SER A 52 4.03 -18.19 -4.75
C SER A 52 3.35 -17.58 -5.98
N GLU A 53 2.20 -16.95 -5.77
CA GLU A 53 1.51 -16.17 -6.80
C GLU A 53 2.11 -14.75 -6.96
N TYR A 54 3.02 -14.40 -6.04
CA TYR A 54 3.62 -13.08 -5.91
C TYR A 54 5.04 -13.04 -6.46
N ILE A 55 5.81 -14.11 -6.23
CA ILE A 55 7.19 -14.24 -6.63
C ILE A 55 7.30 -15.25 -7.78
N ASP A 56 7.89 -14.82 -8.89
CA ASP A 56 8.17 -15.70 -10.02
C ASP A 56 9.14 -16.82 -9.59
N TYR A 57 8.61 -18.03 -9.53
CA TYR A 57 9.38 -19.20 -9.12
C TYR A 57 10.25 -19.71 -10.27
N ASN A 58 11.54 -19.93 -9.99
CA ASN A 58 12.47 -20.62 -10.87
C ASN A 58 13.05 -21.82 -10.11
N ASP A 59 12.93 -23.02 -10.68
CA ASP A 59 13.39 -24.27 -10.06
C ASP A 59 14.90 -24.27 -9.72
N SER A 60 15.69 -23.34 -10.27
CA SER A 60 17.11 -23.16 -9.93
C SER A 60 17.36 -22.33 -8.67
N ARG A 61 16.35 -21.65 -8.11
CA ARG A 61 16.50 -20.80 -6.94
C ARG A 61 16.48 -21.65 -5.67
N ILE A 62 17.44 -21.39 -4.79
CA ILE A 62 17.43 -21.95 -3.45
C ILE A 62 16.35 -21.24 -2.61
N CYS A 63 15.64 -22.02 -1.81
CA CYS A 63 14.62 -21.56 -0.89
C CYS A 63 15.09 -21.83 0.55
N ILE A 64 15.10 -20.84 1.43
CA ILE A 64 15.61 -21.00 2.80
C ILE A 64 14.69 -20.35 3.85
N ASP A 65 14.79 -20.83 5.08
CA ASP A 65 14.33 -20.08 6.25
C ASP A 65 15.28 -18.87 6.43
N SER A 66 14.71 -17.66 6.48
CA SER A 66 15.47 -16.40 6.59
C SER A 66 16.38 -16.33 7.81
N SER A 67 16.09 -17.10 8.88
CA SER A 67 16.98 -17.22 10.04
C SER A 67 18.36 -17.81 9.73
N PHE A 68 18.54 -18.40 8.55
CA PHE A 68 19.82 -18.91 8.05
C PHE A 68 20.60 -17.90 7.21
N LEU A 69 20.06 -16.69 6.99
CA LEU A 69 20.79 -15.60 6.37
C LEU A 69 21.82 -15.00 7.35
N GLU A 70 22.97 -14.61 6.80
CA GLU A 70 24.04 -13.89 7.47
C GLU A 70 24.04 -12.43 6.98
N GLY A 71 24.20 -11.45 7.87
CA GLY A 71 24.16 -10.03 7.48
C GLY A 71 22.77 -9.58 7.04
N GLY A 72 22.68 -8.41 6.40
CA GLY A 72 21.41 -7.82 5.90
C GLY A 72 20.30 -7.86 6.94
N HIS A 73 20.37 -6.98 7.95
CA HIS A 73 19.35 -6.99 8.99
C HIS A 73 18.02 -6.53 8.39
N ILE A 74 17.05 -7.44 8.38
CA ILE A 74 15.62 -7.17 8.17
C ILE A 74 15.08 -6.68 9.52
N GLY A 75 15.35 -5.43 9.89
CA GLY A 75 14.92 -4.87 11.19
C GLY A 75 15.35 -3.42 11.45
N ASP A 76 14.77 -2.83 12.49
CA ASP A 76 14.72 -1.38 12.84
C ASP A 76 16.05 -0.60 12.96
N ASN A 77 17.20 -1.24 12.74
CA ASN A 77 18.52 -0.58 12.81
C ASN A 77 19.20 -0.61 11.44
N ASP A 78 18.81 0.34 10.57
CA ASP A 78 19.46 1.01 9.41
C ASP A 78 20.79 0.51 8.76
N ASP A 79 21.35 -0.66 9.07
CA ASP A 79 22.47 -1.25 8.36
C ASP A 79 21.94 -2.13 7.21
N TYR A 80 21.45 -1.46 6.15
CA TYR A 80 21.07 -2.05 4.86
C TYR A 80 22.32 -2.60 4.14
N GLY A 81 22.83 -3.72 4.64
CA GLY A 81 23.87 -4.51 4.00
C GLY A 81 23.27 -5.66 3.18
N PRO A 82 24.02 -6.24 2.24
CA PRO A 82 23.55 -7.42 1.54
C PRO A 82 23.38 -8.61 2.50
N ALA A 83 22.37 -9.43 2.25
CA ALA A 83 22.17 -10.74 2.86
C ALA A 83 23.09 -11.79 2.22
N PHE A 84 23.62 -12.68 3.05
CA PHE A 84 24.52 -13.75 2.66
C PHE A 84 23.98 -15.11 3.11
N TYR A 85 24.36 -16.16 2.40
CA TYR A 85 24.13 -17.55 2.78
C TYR A 85 25.40 -18.34 2.47
N ASN A 86 25.96 -19.02 3.47
CA ASN A 86 27.27 -19.69 3.36
C ASN A 86 28.36 -18.74 2.85
N GLN A 87 28.46 -17.54 3.44
CA GLN A 87 29.45 -16.51 3.10
C GLN A 87 29.39 -15.98 1.66
N LYS A 88 28.32 -16.24 0.91
CA LYS A 88 28.09 -15.71 -0.43
C LYS A 88 26.83 -14.87 -0.46
N ARG A 89 26.82 -13.81 -1.26
CA ARG A 89 25.62 -13.00 -1.47
C ARG A 89 24.47 -13.90 -1.92
N PHE A 90 23.34 -13.76 -1.25
CA PHE A 90 22.21 -14.65 -1.45
C PHE A 90 21.40 -14.24 -2.69
N SER A 91 21.08 -15.20 -3.56
CA SER A 91 20.08 -15.05 -4.62
C SER A 91 19.15 -16.25 -4.51
N GLY A 92 17.87 -16.01 -4.26
CA GLY A 92 16.92 -17.07 -3.92
C GLY A 92 15.69 -16.53 -3.21
N ILE A 93 14.90 -17.43 -2.63
CA ILE A 93 13.72 -17.07 -1.85
C ILE A 93 14.03 -17.33 -0.37
N ALA A 94 13.76 -16.35 0.48
CA ALA A 94 13.80 -16.54 1.93
C ALA A 94 12.39 -16.42 2.51
N TYR A 95 12.09 -17.23 3.51
CA TYR A 95 10.81 -17.21 4.22
C TYR A 95 11.05 -16.77 5.66
N GLU A 96 10.33 -15.77 6.13
CA GLU A 96 10.39 -15.33 7.52
C GLU A 96 9.30 -15.99 8.35
N PHE A 97 9.72 -16.48 9.52
CA PHE A 97 8.85 -17.17 10.44
C PHE A 97 8.89 -16.51 11.82
N GLU A 98 7.70 -16.18 12.33
CA GLU A 98 7.52 -15.89 13.76
C GLU A 98 7.06 -17.19 14.44
N ASN A 99 7.98 -17.83 15.17
CA ASN A 99 7.82 -19.20 15.66
C ASN A 99 7.65 -20.20 14.50
N ASP A 100 6.45 -20.76 14.36
CA ASP A 100 6.09 -21.72 13.30
C ASP A 100 5.25 -21.09 12.18
N GLU A 101 4.84 -19.83 12.31
CA GLU A 101 4.00 -19.11 11.34
C GLU A 101 4.88 -18.35 10.35
N CYS A 102 4.71 -18.58 9.05
CA CYS A 102 5.40 -17.84 8.00
C CYS A 102 4.71 -16.49 7.79
N ILE A 103 5.40 -15.41 8.16
CA ILE A 103 4.87 -14.04 8.11
C ILE A 103 5.35 -13.27 6.88
N ALA A 104 6.42 -13.72 6.20
CA ALA A 104 6.85 -13.08 4.95
C ALA A 104 7.57 -14.02 3.97
N GLU A 105 7.51 -13.65 2.68
CA GLU A 105 8.29 -14.20 1.58
C GLU A 105 9.16 -13.10 0.97
N TYR A 106 10.45 -13.38 0.77
CA TYR A 106 11.41 -12.46 0.17
C TYR A 106 12.02 -13.05 -1.08
N LEU A 107 12.05 -12.31 -2.18
CA LEU A 107 12.92 -12.60 -3.31
C LEU A 107 14.21 -11.79 -3.16
N PHE A 108 15.34 -12.47 -3.03
CA PHE A 108 16.65 -11.83 -3.01
C PHE A 108 17.36 -11.99 -4.34
N GLU A 109 18.01 -10.90 -4.79
CA GLU A 109 19.00 -10.91 -5.85
C GLU A 109 20.30 -10.24 -5.38
N ASN A 110 21.41 -10.99 -5.43
CA ASN A 110 22.74 -10.52 -5.03
C ASN A 110 22.79 -9.91 -3.62
N GLY A 111 22.00 -10.48 -2.70
CA GLY A 111 21.89 -10.10 -1.30
C GLY A 111 20.92 -8.96 -1.02
N PHE A 112 20.20 -8.44 -2.01
CA PHE A 112 19.20 -7.39 -1.81
C PHE A 112 17.82 -7.94 -2.14
N ASP A 113 16.83 -7.55 -1.36
CA ASP A 113 15.43 -7.86 -1.57
C ASP A 113 14.90 -7.09 -2.78
N ASP A 114 14.41 -7.84 -3.76
CA ASP A 114 13.74 -7.33 -4.96
C ASP A 114 12.22 -7.31 -4.78
N ILE A 115 11.68 -8.29 -4.02
CA ILE A 115 10.26 -8.41 -3.69
C ILE A 115 10.12 -8.84 -2.23
N GLU A 116 9.19 -8.21 -1.52
CA GLU A 116 8.74 -8.59 -0.18
C GLU A 116 7.23 -8.81 -0.19
N VAL A 117 6.78 -9.88 0.46
CA VAL A 117 5.36 -10.20 0.60
C VAL A 117 5.09 -10.59 2.04
N CYS A 118 4.33 -9.78 2.76
CA CYS A 118 4.01 -10.03 4.16
C CYS A 118 2.58 -10.51 4.34
N PHE A 119 2.36 -11.28 5.40
CA PHE A 119 1.09 -11.91 5.72
C PHE A 119 0.72 -11.65 7.17
N PHE A 120 -0.58 -11.44 7.39
CA PHE A 120 -1.15 -11.55 8.72
C PHE A 120 -1.05 -13.00 9.22
N ARG A 121 -1.26 -13.22 10.52
CA ARG A 121 -1.13 -14.56 11.14
C ARG A 121 -2.17 -15.58 10.67
N ASP A 122 -3.33 -15.12 10.19
CA ASP A 122 -4.33 -15.95 9.49
C ASP A 122 -3.89 -16.32 8.05
N GLY A 123 -2.77 -15.74 7.62
CA GLY A 123 -2.11 -15.92 6.33
C GLY A 123 -2.78 -15.17 5.19
N ASP A 124 -3.62 -14.18 5.51
CA ASP A 124 -4.11 -13.21 4.53
C ASP A 124 -3.02 -12.17 4.23
N LEU A 125 -3.09 -11.57 3.04
CA LEU A 125 -2.05 -10.67 2.55
C LEU A 125 -2.04 -9.38 3.36
N GLU A 126 -0.88 -9.00 3.89
CA GLU A 126 -0.68 -7.73 4.60
C GLU A 126 -0.03 -6.70 3.67
N SER A 127 1.03 -7.09 2.96
CA SER A 127 1.73 -6.21 2.03
C SER A 127 2.33 -6.97 0.85
N TYR A 128 2.53 -6.23 -0.24
CA TYR A 128 3.32 -6.63 -1.39
C TYR A 128 4.17 -5.44 -1.81
N GLU A 129 5.48 -5.62 -1.82
CA GLU A 129 6.47 -4.61 -2.21
C GLU A 129 7.37 -5.18 -3.30
N ASP A 130 7.56 -4.44 -4.39
CA ASP A 130 8.43 -4.83 -5.51
C ASP A 130 9.28 -3.62 -5.92
N PHE A 131 10.59 -3.80 -5.84
CA PHE A 131 11.62 -2.78 -6.04
C PHE A 131 12.37 -2.95 -7.37
N ARG A 132 11.93 -3.87 -8.22
CA ARG A 132 12.56 -4.17 -9.51
C ARG A 132 12.30 -3.06 -10.54
N ASN A 133 13.06 -3.11 -11.62
CA ASN A 133 12.86 -2.25 -12.81
C ASN A 133 12.96 -0.73 -12.53
N ASN A 134 13.75 -0.31 -11.53
CA ASN A 134 13.86 1.10 -11.12
C ASN A 134 12.51 1.74 -10.75
N MET A 135 11.61 0.91 -10.23
CA MET A 135 10.30 1.29 -9.76
C MET A 135 10.10 0.67 -8.39
N ASN A 136 9.52 1.45 -7.49
CA ASN A 136 9.05 0.93 -6.21
C ASN A 136 7.52 0.93 -6.29
N GLN A 137 6.93 -0.25 -6.14
CA GLN A 137 5.49 -0.45 -6.03
C GLN A 137 5.18 -1.18 -4.72
N CYS A 138 4.47 -0.53 -3.81
CA CYS A 138 4.03 -1.11 -2.55
C CYS A 138 2.51 -1.06 -2.45
N PHE A 139 1.93 -2.14 -1.96
CA PHE A 139 0.51 -2.30 -1.73
C PHE A 139 0.32 -2.84 -0.31
N TYR A 140 -0.67 -2.30 0.40
CA TYR A 140 -0.93 -2.65 1.79
C TYR A 140 -2.41 -2.94 1.97
N TRP A 141 -2.73 -3.89 2.83
CA TRP A 141 -4.09 -4.27 3.17
C TRP A 141 -4.35 -4.12 4.67
N HIS A 142 -5.62 -3.97 5.01
CA HIS A 142 -6.13 -4.11 6.37
C HIS A 142 -6.44 -5.59 6.64
N TYR A 143 -6.55 -5.97 7.93
CA TYR A 143 -6.96 -7.33 8.34
C TYR A 143 -8.31 -7.79 7.78
N ASN A 144 -9.16 -6.87 7.33
CA ASN A 144 -10.43 -7.20 6.69
C ASN A 144 -10.32 -7.32 5.15
N GLU A 145 -9.10 -7.56 4.65
CA GLU A 145 -8.74 -7.75 3.24
C GLU A 145 -8.98 -6.52 2.35
N LYS A 146 -9.34 -5.38 2.94
CA LYS A 146 -9.53 -4.13 2.21
C LYS A 146 -8.20 -3.44 1.95
N LEU A 147 -8.10 -2.79 0.80
CA LEU A 147 -6.91 -2.03 0.46
C LEU A 147 -6.71 -0.88 1.46
N LYS A 148 -5.52 -0.83 2.05
CA LYS A 148 -5.07 0.19 2.99
C LYS A 148 -4.25 1.28 2.31
N GLY A 149 -3.38 0.90 1.38
CA GLY A 149 -2.51 1.86 0.73
C GLY A 149 -1.88 1.37 -0.56
N ILE A 150 -1.51 2.32 -1.40
CA ILE A 150 -0.69 2.15 -2.60
C ILE A 150 0.41 3.20 -2.53
N SER A 151 1.66 2.78 -2.74
CA SER A 151 2.79 3.67 -3.00
C SER A 151 3.44 3.26 -4.31
N LEU A 152 3.60 4.20 -5.23
CA LEU A 152 4.28 3.97 -6.50
C LEU A 152 5.27 5.10 -6.73
N SER A 153 6.53 4.77 -7.00
CA SER A 153 7.52 5.76 -7.40
C SER A 153 8.45 5.22 -8.48
N SER A 154 8.88 6.11 -9.35
CA SER A 154 9.88 5.79 -10.36
C SER A 154 10.73 7.01 -10.65
N GLU A 155 12.05 6.84 -10.53
CA GLU A 155 13.02 7.88 -10.86
C GLU A 155 13.04 8.16 -12.37
N GLU A 156 12.92 7.13 -13.20
CA GLU A 156 12.91 7.25 -14.67
C GLU A 156 11.79 8.18 -15.15
N PHE A 157 10.60 8.06 -14.54
CA PHE A 157 9.44 8.88 -14.88
C PHE A 157 9.28 10.12 -13.99
N ASN A 158 10.19 10.31 -13.02
CA ASN A 158 10.13 11.39 -12.03
C ASN A 158 8.72 11.56 -11.44
N LEU A 159 8.15 10.46 -10.94
CA LEU A 159 6.82 10.43 -10.35
C LEU A 159 6.81 9.77 -8.98
N ARG A 160 5.87 10.23 -8.16
CA ARG A 160 5.53 9.61 -6.89
C ARG A 160 4.02 9.71 -6.69
N VAL A 161 3.42 8.58 -6.37
CA VAL A 161 2.00 8.46 -6.07
C VAL A 161 1.82 7.71 -4.76
N GLU A 162 0.93 8.22 -3.91
CA GLU A 162 0.54 7.58 -2.68
C GLU A 162 -0.98 7.73 -2.52
N PHE A 163 -1.68 6.62 -2.35
CA PHE A 163 -3.10 6.60 -2.00
C PHE A 163 -3.26 5.83 -0.69
N ASN A 164 -3.88 6.43 0.32
CA ASN A 164 -4.19 5.76 1.58
C ASN A 164 -5.69 5.73 1.81
N PHE A 165 -6.18 4.62 2.35
CA PHE A 165 -7.59 4.34 2.59
C PHE A 165 -7.82 3.91 4.03
N ASP A 166 -9.00 4.21 4.55
CA ASP A 166 -9.45 3.63 5.81
C ASP A 166 -9.90 2.15 5.66
N ASP A 167 -10.28 1.53 6.76
CA ASP A 167 -10.77 0.15 6.82
C ASP A 167 -12.15 -0.05 6.13
N GLN A 168 -12.71 1.02 5.56
CA GLN A 168 -13.92 1.01 4.76
C GLN A 168 -13.66 1.25 3.26
N GLU A 169 -12.38 1.30 2.84
CA GLU A 169 -11.92 1.64 1.47
C GLU A 169 -12.23 3.09 1.06
N ARG A 170 -12.41 3.99 2.03
CA ARG A 170 -12.58 5.41 1.74
C ARG A 170 -11.22 6.10 1.68
N ILE A 171 -10.99 6.89 0.63
CA ILE A 171 -9.72 7.57 0.43
C ILE A 171 -9.51 8.64 1.50
N GLN A 172 -8.40 8.53 2.22
CA GLN A 172 -7.95 9.48 3.24
C GLN A 172 -6.87 10.42 2.70
N THR A 173 -5.98 9.90 1.86
CA THR A 173 -4.86 10.66 1.31
C THR A 173 -4.65 10.34 -0.17
N ALA A 174 -4.39 11.38 -0.96
CA ALA A 174 -3.83 11.27 -2.30
C ALA A 174 -2.62 12.21 -2.43
N ILE A 175 -1.45 11.63 -2.62
CA ILE A 175 -0.23 12.34 -3.00
C ILE A 175 0.04 11.99 -4.45
N ILE A 176 0.03 12.97 -5.36
CA ILE A 176 0.29 12.72 -6.77
C ILE A 176 1.28 13.78 -7.27
N GLN A 177 2.54 13.38 -7.39
CA GLN A 177 3.63 14.22 -7.86
C GLN A 177 4.05 13.81 -9.28
N GLY A 178 4.32 14.82 -10.10
CA GLY A 178 4.68 14.63 -11.49
C GLY A 178 3.49 14.21 -12.35
N ASN A 179 3.77 13.66 -13.52
CA ASN A 179 2.77 13.40 -14.55
C ASN A 179 2.23 11.96 -14.55
N TYR A 180 1.93 11.42 -13.36
CA TYR A 180 1.52 10.02 -13.20
C TYR A 180 0.47 9.55 -14.21
N PHE A 181 -0.63 10.27 -14.36
CA PHE A 181 -1.72 9.88 -15.27
C PHE A 181 -1.33 9.94 -16.76
N GLU A 182 -0.26 10.66 -17.12
CA GLU A 182 0.30 10.64 -18.48
C GLU A 182 1.28 9.47 -18.69
N SER A 183 1.93 9.04 -17.60
CA SER A 183 3.00 8.03 -17.61
C SER A 183 2.51 6.61 -17.32
N VAL A 184 1.39 6.45 -16.58
CA VAL A 184 0.90 5.14 -16.11
C VAL A 184 0.61 4.15 -17.23
N SER A 185 0.16 4.62 -18.40
CA SER A 185 -0.05 3.75 -19.57
C SER A 185 1.24 3.07 -20.05
N LYS A 186 2.41 3.70 -19.86
CA LYS A 186 3.73 3.15 -20.18
C LYS A 186 4.25 2.23 -19.08
N LEU A 187 3.86 2.49 -17.83
CA LEU A 187 4.18 1.66 -16.67
C LEU A 187 3.32 0.40 -16.60
N SER A 188 2.11 0.42 -17.15
CA SER A 188 1.10 -0.63 -17.04
C SER A 188 1.68 -2.06 -17.21
N PRO A 189 2.55 -2.38 -18.21
CA PRO A 189 3.11 -3.73 -18.33
C PRO A 189 4.00 -4.21 -17.17
N GLN A 190 4.46 -3.30 -16.32
CA GLN A 190 5.34 -3.55 -15.18
C GLN A 190 4.59 -3.55 -13.84
N LEU A 191 3.35 -3.05 -13.82
CA LEU A 191 2.56 -2.94 -12.59
C LEU A 191 2.03 -4.31 -12.18
N LYS A 192 2.17 -4.65 -10.89
CA LYS A 192 1.53 -5.85 -10.33
C LYS A 192 0.00 -5.71 -10.31
N TYR A 193 -0.48 -4.52 -9.94
CA TYR A 193 -1.90 -4.20 -9.86
C TYR A 193 -2.22 -2.95 -10.70
N HIS A 194 -3.29 -3.02 -11.47
CA HIS A 194 -3.74 -1.98 -12.39
C HIS A 194 -4.79 -1.07 -11.75
N LEU A 195 -4.40 -0.35 -10.71
CA LEU A 195 -5.28 0.58 -9.98
C LEU A 195 -4.95 2.04 -10.33
N PHE A 196 -5.96 2.91 -10.36
CA PHE A 196 -5.78 4.34 -10.59
C PHE A 196 -5.11 4.71 -11.94
N GLU A 197 -5.30 3.91 -12.99
CA GLU A 197 -4.69 4.18 -14.31
C GLU A 197 -5.27 5.42 -15.03
N THR A 198 -6.43 5.91 -14.59
CA THR A 198 -7.04 7.14 -15.12
C THR A 198 -7.65 7.98 -14.01
N LYS A 199 -7.71 9.30 -14.21
CA LYS A 199 -8.41 10.20 -13.27
C LYS A 199 -9.90 9.90 -13.13
N ALA A 200 -10.51 9.26 -14.14
CA ALA A 200 -11.92 8.88 -14.11
C ALA A 200 -12.21 7.81 -13.04
N TYR A 201 -11.20 7.03 -12.65
CA TYR A 201 -11.31 6.06 -11.54
C TYR A 201 -11.75 6.74 -10.24
N ALA A 202 -11.36 8.00 -10.02
CA ALA A 202 -11.73 8.76 -8.81
C ALA A 202 -13.25 8.92 -8.61
N LYS A 203 -14.07 8.76 -9.68
CA LYS A 203 -15.54 8.79 -9.57
C LYS A 203 -16.15 7.64 -8.79
N GLN A 204 -15.37 6.57 -8.58
CA GLN A 204 -15.81 5.36 -7.89
C GLN A 204 -15.43 5.39 -6.41
N LEU A 205 -14.73 6.42 -5.97
CA LEU A 205 -14.17 6.52 -4.63
C LEU A 205 -15.07 7.35 -3.72
N PHE A 206 -15.14 6.94 -2.47
CA PHE A 206 -15.68 7.74 -1.38
C PHE A 206 -14.50 8.28 -0.57
N ALA A 207 -14.54 9.56 -0.22
CA ALA A 207 -13.55 10.14 0.66
C ALA A 207 -13.92 9.93 2.14
N ALA A 208 -12.91 9.67 2.95
CA ALA A 208 -13.06 9.52 4.38
C ALA A 208 -13.35 10.88 5.05
N PRO A 209 -13.79 10.91 6.34
CA PRO A 209 -14.06 12.16 7.04
C PRO A 209 -12.90 13.16 7.08
N TYR A 210 -11.68 12.66 6.99
CA TYR A 210 -10.47 13.45 6.78
C TYR A 210 -9.89 13.11 5.40
N LEU A 211 -9.79 14.12 4.54
CA LEU A 211 -9.21 13.98 3.20
C LEU A 211 -7.99 14.92 3.04
N TYR A 212 -6.85 14.36 2.67
CA TYR A 212 -5.64 15.10 2.35
C TYR A 212 -5.25 14.89 0.88
N LEU A 213 -5.19 15.98 0.12
CA LEU A 213 -4.78 15.98 -1.28
C LEU A 213 -3.53 16.84 -1.45
N THR A 214 -2.50 16.31 -2.09
CA THR A 214 -1.26 17.05 -2.33
C THR A 214 -0.55 16.65 -3.62
N GLY A 215 0.21 17.59 -4.16
CA GLY A 215 1.02 17.40 -5.37
C GLY A 215 0.35 17.94 -6.63
N ASP A 216 1.19 18.24 -7.63
CA ASP A 216 0.81 18.88 -8.88
C ASP A 216 -0.05 18.00 -9.79
N GLY A 217 -0.04 16.68 -9.60
CA GLY A 217 -0.95 15.76 -10.27
C GLY A 217 -2.40 15.83 -9.75
N VAL A 218 -2.65 16.53 -8.63
CA VAL A 218 -4.01 16.83 -8.14
C VAL A 218 -4.53 18.09 -8.82
N ASP A 219 -5.28 17.91 -9.90
CA ASP A 219 -5.88 18.99 -10.69
C ASP A 219 -7.41 19.00 -10.61
N ASP A 220 -8.02 19.99 -11.27
CA ASP A 220 -9.47 20.20 -11.27
C ASP A 220 -10.22 18.97 -11.79
N GLU A 221 -9.69 18.26 -12.78
CA GLU A 221 -10.34 17.07 -13.34
C GLU A 221 -10.40 15.95 -12.30
N LEU A 222 -9.28 15.63 -11.66
CA LEU A 222 -9.22 14.62 -10.62
C LEU A 222 -10.12 14.98 -9.44
N PHE A 223 -10.05 16.23 -8.98
CA PHE A 223 -10.83 16.71 -7.83
C PHE A 223 -12.33 16.67 -8.11
N ASN A 224 -12.77 17.14 -9.28
CA ASN A 224 -14.18 17.10 -9.64
C ASN A 224 -14.68 15.65 -9.82
N ASN A 225 -13.83 14.74 -10.33
CA ASN A 225 -14.17 13.32 -10.38
C ASN A 225 -14.36 12.74 -8.98
N LEU A 226 -13.47 13.09 -8.03
CA LEU A 226 -13.56 12.63 -6.65
C LEU A 226 -14.76 13.23 -5.90
N GLN A 227 -15.09 14.50 -6.17
CA GLN A 227 -16.26 15.17 -5.58
C GLN A 227 -17.58 14.62 -6.14
N SER A 228 -17.57 14.05 -7.35
CA SER A 228 -18.78 13.52 -7.99
C SER A 228 -19.35 12.29 -7.28
N SER A 229 -20.61 11.94 -7.57
CA SER A 229 -21.25 10.70 -7.11
C SER A 229 -21.24 10.53 -5.58
N GLU A 230 -21.48 11.60 -4.83
CA GLU A 230 -21.48 11.58 -3.35
C GLU A 230 -20.09 11.29 -2.74
N GLY A 231 -19.01 11.39 -3.53
CA GLY A 231 -17.66 11.07 -3.05
C GLY A 231 -17.22 11.91 -1.86
N PHE A 232 -17.77 13.12 -1.68
CA PHE A 232 -17.49 13.98 -0.52
C PHE A 232 -18.54 13.93 0.60
N GLN A 233 -19.54 13.05 0.55
CA GLN A 233 -20.67 13.06 1.50
C GLN A 233 -20.26 13.01 2.99
N ASP A 234 -19.20 12.28 3.30
CA ASP A 234 -18.71 12.06 4.67
C ASP A 234 -17.58 13.02 5.07
N VAL A 235 -17.04 13.81 4.13
CA VAL A 235 -15.86 14.65 4.37
C VAL A 235 -16.20 15.76 5.35
N THR A 236 -15.47 15.82 6.45
CA THR A 236 -15.61 16.88 7.47
C THR A 236 -14.41 17.81 7.50
N GLU A 237 -13.23 17.30 7.15
CA GLU A 237 -11.99 18.06 7.03
C GLU A 237 -11.32 17.75 5.69
N ILE A 238 -11.03 18.80 4.91
CA ILE A 238 -10.21 18.69 3.70
C ILE A 238 -8.93 19.52 3.84
N ARG A 239 -7.81 18.92 3.47
CA ARG A 239 -6.50 19.57 3.40
C ARG A 239 -5.98 19.50 1.97
N LEU A 240 -5.62 20.65 1.43
CA LEU A 240 -5.07 20.83 0.09
C LEU A 240 -3.67 21.40 0.23
N ALA A 241 -2.66 20.78 -0.38
CA ALA A 241 -1.30 21.29 -0.35
C ALA A 241 -0.60 21.17 -1.71
N LYS A 242 -0.01 22.26 -2.19
CA LYS A 242 0.78 22.28 -3.44
C LYS A 242 0.08 21.57 -4.60
N THR A 243 -1.20 21.88 -4.80
CA THR A 243 -2.04 21.23 -5.82
C THR A 243 -2.09 22.06 -7.09
N SER A 244 -2.48 21.45 -8.21
CA SER A 244 -2.80 22.15 -9.46
C SER A 244 -4.23 22.69 -9.52
N LEU A 245 -4.97 22.63 -8.42
CA LEU A 245 -6.33 23.15 -8.32
C LEU A 245 -6.40 24.65 -8.60
N THR A 246 -7.41 25.05 -9.37
CA THR A 246 -7.73 26.45 -9.62
C THR A 246 -8.59 27.01 -8.50
N SER A 247 -8.59 28.34 -8.33
CA SER A 247 -9.50 29.02 -7.40
C SER A 247 -10.97 28.67 -7.68
N ARG A 248 -11.33 28.45 -8.95
CA ARG A 248 -12.70 28.05 -9.34
C ARG A 248 -13.07 26.69 -8.77
N CYS A 249 -12.17 25.72 -8.82
CA CYS A 249 -12.44 24.39 -8.30
C CYS A 249 -12.55 24.41 -6.77
N ILE A 250 -11.64 25.12 -6.09
CA ILE A 250 -11.71 25.29 -4.62
C ILE A 250 -13.00 26.02 -4.20
N ALA A 251 -13.48 26.97 -5.00
CA ALA A 251 -14.75 27.67 -4.73
C ALA A 251 -15.94 26.71 -4.60
N ASN A 252 -15.91 25.55 -5.28
CA ASN A 252 -17.00 24.57 -5.21
C ASN A 252 -17.16 23.97 -3.80
N LEU A 253 -16.15 24.05 -2.93
CA LEU A 253 -16.27 23.58 -1.54
C LEU A 253 -17.35 24.32 -0.74
N LYS A 254 -17.82 25.47 -1.20
CA LYS A 254 -18.92 26.19 -0.55
C LYS A 254 -20.22 25.42 -0.50
N SER A 255 -20.49 24.58 -1.50
CA SER A 255 -21.70 23.76 -1.56
C SER A 255 -21.65 22.54 -0.63
N GLU A 256 -20.47 22.18 -0.12
CA GLU A 256 -20.28 21.01 0.74
C GLU A 256 -20.57 21.38 2.20
N SER A 257 -21.85 21.30 2.59
CA SER A 257 -22.33 21.71 3.93
C SER A 257 -21.76 20.87 5.09
N ASN A 258 -21.39 19.63 4.81
CA ASN A 258 -20.76 18.68 5.71
C ASN A 258 -19.32 19.05 6.06
N ILE A 259 -18.58 19.70 5.16
CA ILE A 259 -17.19 20.11 5.40
C ILE A 259 -17.14 21.25 6.42
N LYS A 260 -16.51 20.97 7.57
CA LYS A 260 -16.36 21.90 8.70
C LYS A 260 -14.97 22.52 8.78
N LYS A 261 -14.00 21.96 8.06
CA LYS A 261 -12.64 22.50 8.03
C LYS A 261 -12.00 22.36 6.65
N VAL A 262 -11.44 23.47 6.18
CA VAL A 262 -10.68 23.56 4.93
C VAL A 262 -9.31 24.15 5.25
N SER A 263 -8.23 23.43 4.93
CA SER A 263 -6.86 23.92 5.08
C SER A 263 -6.16 23.92 3.72
N ILE A 264 -5.70 25.09 3.28
CA ILE A 264 -4.98 25.28 2.03
C ILE A 264 -3.52 25.63 2.36
N ARG A 265 -2.57 24.90 1.79
CA ARG A 265 -1.13 25.18 1.88
C ARG A 265 -0.56 25.38 0.49
N ASP A 266 -0.44 26.62 0.07
CA ASP A 266 -0.02 26.97 -1.28
C ASP A 266 0.63 28.36 -1.31
N ASP A 267 1.47 28.58 -2.33
CA ASP A 267 2.18 29.85 -2.53
C ASP A 267 1.43 30.78 -3.52
N LYS A 268 0.41 30.26 -4.21
CA LYS A 268 -0.45 31.01 -5.16
C LYS A 268 -1.29 32.08 -4.45
N PRO A 269 -1.08 33.39 -4.74
CA PRO A 269 -1.82 34.48 -4.10
C PRO A 269 -3.34 34.42 -4.34
N GLU A 270 -3.77 33.95 -5.51
CA GLU A 270 -5.17 33.77 -5.87
C GLU A 270 -5.90 32.72 -5.00
N LEU A 271 -5.16 31.81 -4.37
CA LEU A 271 -5.73 30.83 -3.44
C LEU A 271 -5.98 31.41 -2.04
N LEU A 272 -5.27 32.48 -1.67
CA LEU A 272 -5.57 33.22 -0.45
C LEU A 272 -6.90 33.97 -0.59
N GLU A 273 -7.15 34.59 -1.75
CA GLU A 273 -8.39 35.33 -1.98
C GLU A 273 -9.61 34.39 -1.98
N ILE A 274 -9.52 33.20 -2.60
CA ILE A 274 -10.62 32.24 -2.53
C ILE A 274 -10.82 31.69 -1.11
N ALA A 275 -9.76 31.53 -0.31
CA ALA A 275 -9.91 31.12 1.10
C ALA A 275 -10.68 32.18 1.91
N LYS A 276 -10.45 33.48 1.65
CA LYS A 276 -11.23 34.57 2.27
C LYS A 276 -12.68 34.56 1.81
N GLU A 277 -12.94 34.38 0.52
CA GLU A 277 -14.30 34.27 -0.02
C GLU A 277 -15.05 33.10 0.63
N LEU A 278 -14.43 31.91 0.65
CA LEU A 278 -14.99 30.72 1.27
C LEU A 278 -15.33 30.95 2.75
N LYS A 279 -14.44 31.61 3.51
CA LYS A 279 -14.71 31.91 4.93
C LYS A 279 -15.88 32.89 5.11
N ASN A 280 -16.02 33.87 4.24
CA ASN A 280 -17.11 34.84 4.30
C ASN A 280 -18.46 34.19 3.92
N GLU A 281 -18.47 33.29 2.94
CA GLU A 281 -19.68 32.57 2.52
C GLU A 281 -20.05 31.40 3.46
N ARG A 282 -19.06 30.79 4.11
CA ARG A 282 -19.21 29.71 5.10
C ARG A 282 -18.60 30.10 6.46
N PRO A 283 -19.24 31.01 7.23
CA PRO A 283 -18.75 31.39 8.55
C PRO A 283 -18.64 30.21 9.53
N ASP A 284 -19.47 29.17 9.34
CA ASP A 284 -19.47 27.92 10.12
C ASP A 284 -18.27 27.01 9.84
N CYS A 285 -17.57 27.22 8.72
CA CYS A 285 -16.40 26.43 8.33
C CYS A 285 -15.11 27.09 8.83
N LEU A 286 -14.22 26.30 9.44
CA LEU A 286 -12.87 26.74 9.77
C LEU A 286 -12.03 26.72 8.50
N VAL A 287 -11.58 27.90 8.04
CA VAL A 287 -10.73 28.02 6.86
C VAL A 287 -9.35 28.48 7.28
N ALA A 288 -8.30 27.76 6.86
CA ALA A 288 -6.92 28.12 7.11
C ALA A 288 -6.12 28.18 5.80
N PHE A 289 -5.24 29.18 5.69
CA PHE A 289 -4.28 29.33 4.59
C PHE A 289 -2.86 29.41 5.15
N ASN A 290 -1.96 28.53 4.71
CA ASN A 290 -0.57 28.44 5.19
C ASN A 290 -0.45 28.45 6.73
N ASN A 291 -1.27 27.59 7.37
CA ASN A 291 -1.37 27.43 8.83
C ASN A 291 -1.88 28.66 9.60
N LYS A 292 -2.46 29.65 8.91
CA LYS A 292 -3.11 30.80 9.54
C LYS A 292 -4.61 30.73 9.29
N GLU A 293 -5.39 30.77 10.37
CA GLU A 293 -6.85 30.83 10.27
C GLU A 293 -7.28 32.14 9.61
N ILE A 294 -8.17 32.04 8.63
CA ILE A 294 -8.82 33.16 7.99
C ILE A 294 -10.01 33.56 8.86
N LYS A 295 -10.03 34.83 9.27
CA LYS A 295 -11.16 35.41 10.00
C LYS A 295 -12.15 35.99 8.98
N THR A 296 -13.44 35.96 9.33
CA THR A 296 -14.46 36.67 8.56
C THR A 296 -14.13 38.16 8.52
N SER A 297 -14.21 38.75 7.34
CA SER A 297 -14.16 40.19 7.19
C SER A 297 -15.48 40.75 7.71
N VAL A 298 -15.45 41.51 8.81
CA VAL A 298 -16.62 42.28 9.24
C VAL A 298 -16.82 43.38 8.20
N ALA A 299 -17.91 43.28 7.44
CA ALA A 299 -18.36 44.34 6.53
C ALA A 299 -18.94 45.52 7.31
#